data_AF-A0A2V3DQN2-F1
#
_entry.id   AF-A0A2V3DQN2-F1
#
_cell.length_a   1.000
_cell.length_b   1.000
_cell.length_c   1.000
_cell.angle_alpha   90.00
_cell.angle_beta   90.00
_cell.angle_gamma   90.00
#
_symmetry.space_group_name_H-M   'P 1'
#
loop_
_entity.id
_entity.type
_entity.pdbx_description
1 polymer ?
#
loop_
_entity_poly.entity_id
_entity_poly.type
_entity_poly.pdbx_seq_one_letter_code
_entity_poly.pdbx_strand_id
1 'polypeptide(L)'
;MGNFETSVFASGSWKTEEGTDWRLRISVHDSDFATVDYRPVPGSSGRFYLGFQPRDYFEDPAASAPVDLQAESSGFSQWASAVLGTDIAATELLALMAPEGVEDPMDVVVEDTLVRLLNLLGMPMPTWLAPEGPFVETALAGQEPGRDWAEIARELAGSLEEMTSLEYLLVIYDIGLSEYSVYGQFAINEGNFQCEVVSEQFLPADVWPINDGYLRHSGWSAPENGNPNWSMRQDKPERAADSVLTAMRSGLGCTDPQLISLTVGRF
;
A
#
# COMPACT_ATOMS: atom_id res chain seq x y z
N MET A 1 -14.75 -19.94 -6.46
CA MET A 1 -15.58 -19.69 -5.27
C MET A 1 -15.31 -18.24 -4.93
N GLY A 2 -16.34 -17.42 -4.90
CA GLY A 2 -16.23 -15.99 -4.69
C GLY A 2 -15.90 -15.63 -3.25
N ASN A 3 -15.04 -14.64 -3.03
CA ASN A 3 -14.75 -14.12 -1.69
C ASN A 3 -15.88 -13.19 -1.28
N PHE A 4 -16.52 -13.48 -0.14
CA PHE A 4 -17.56 -12.62 0.43
C PHE A 4 -17.26 -12.38 1.89
N GLU A 5 -16.87 -11.15 2.21
CA GLU A 5 -16.53 -10.74 3.57
C GLU A 5 -17.36 -9.51 3.95
N THR A 6 -17.83 -9.46 5.20
CA THR A 6 -18.57 -8.31 5.72
C THR A 6 -18.11 -7.96 7.12
N SER A 7 -17.93 -6.67 7.39
CA SER A 7 -17.54 -6.16 8.69
C SER A 7 -18.23 -4.85 9.03
N VAL A 8 -18.54 -4.71 10.30
CA VAL A 8 -19.30 -3.60 10.87
C VAL A 8 -18.45 -2.91 11.92
N PHE A 9 -18.17 -1.63 11.75
CA PHE A 9 -17.47 -0.82 12.74
C PHE A 9 -18.45 -0.25 13.76
N ALA A 10 -18.22 -0.58 15.03
CA ALA A 10 -19.02 -0.09 16.15
C ALA A 10 -18.14 0.07 17.39
N SER A 11 -18.30 1.21 18.09
CA SER A 11 -17.58 1.49 19.34
C SER A 11 -16.05 1.36 19.26
N GLY A 12 -15.45 1.72 18.11
CA GLY A 12 -14.00 1.70 17.93
C GLY A 12 -13.40 0.39 17.40
N SER A 13 -14.21 -0.64 17.13
CA SER A 13 -13.72 -1.92 16.62
C SER A 13 -14.61 -2.54 15.54
N TRP A 14 -14.02 -3.43 14.73
CA TRP A 14 -14.73 -4.23 13.74
C TRP A 14 -15.41 -5.44 14.38
N LYS A 15 -16.62 -5.73 13.90
CA LYS A 15 -17.45 -6.86 14.32
C LYS A 15 -18.08 -7.50 13.10
N THR A 16 -18.33 -8.80 13.17
CA THR A 16 -19.07 -9.56 12.16
C THR A 16 -20.59 -9.50 12.37
N GLU A 17 -21.05 -9.15 13.56
CA GLU A 17 -22.48 -9.05 13.89
C GLU A 17 -22.98 -7.59 13.90
N GLU A 18 -24.18 -7.39 13.35
CA GLU A 18 -24.81 -6.07 13.28
C GLU A 18 -25.52 -5.73 14.61
N GLY A 19 -24.87 -4.86 15.41
CA GLY A 19 -25.50 -4.21 16.57
C GLY A 19 -26.22 -2.92 16.18
N THR A 20 -27.07 -2.38 17.05
CA THR A 20 -27.83 -1.15 16.76
C THR A 20 -26.97 0.12 16.68
N ASP A 21 -25.76 0.12 17.24
CA ASP A 21 -24.83 1.26 17.29
C ASP A 21 -23.74 1.23 16.19
N TRP A 22 -24.00 0.55 15.08
CA TRP A 22 -23.05 0.54 13.97
C TRP A 22 -22.91 1.93 13.32
N ARG A 23 -21.68 2.25 12.91
CA ARG A 23 -21.29 3.54 12.32
C ARG A 23 -20.91 3.43 10.86
N LEU A 24 -20.19 2.37 10.52
CA LEU A 24 -19.74 2.02 9.17
C LEU A 24 -19.93 0.51 8.99
N ARG A 25 -20.35 0.08 7.80
CA ARG A 25 -20.40 -1.31 7.38
C ARG A 25 -19.75 -1.42 6.01
N ILE A 26 -18.97 -2.48 5.83
CA ILE A 26 -18.22 -2.75 4.62
C ILE A 26 -18.46 -4.20 4.23
N SER A 27 -18.78 -4.41 2.97
CA SER A 27 -18.97 -5.74 2.37
C SER A 27 -18.19 -5.83 1.08
N VAL A 28 -17.31 -6.82 0.94
CA VAL A 28 -16.56 -7.08 -0.30
C VAL A 28 -17.18 -8.26 -1.03
N HIS A 29 -17.28 -8.12 -2.35
CA HIS A 29 -17.91 -9.08 -3.25
C HIS A 29 -16.93 -9.43 -4.37
N ASP A 30 -16.45 -10.68 -4.34
CA ASP A 30 -15.61 -11.30 -5.36
C ASP A 30 -14.30 -10.56 -5.68
N SER A 31 -13.88 -9.63 -4.81
CA SER A 31 -12.72 -8.74 -4.97
C SER A 31 -12.90 -7.67 -6.06
N ASP A 32 -14.06 -7.62 -6.71
CA ASP A 32 -14.38 -6.70 -7.80
C ASP A 32 -15.11 -5.44 -7.30
N PHE A 33 -15.95 -5.57 -6.28
CA PHE A 33 -16.60 -4.41 -5.68
C PHE A 33 -16.80 -4.54 -4.17
N ALA A 34 -16.91 -3.38 -3.53
CA ALA A 34 -17.24 -3.27 -2.13
C ALA A 34 -18.41 -2.31 -1.92
N THR A 35 -19.31 -2.67 -1.02
CA THR A 35 -20.37 -1.79 -0.52
C THR A 35 -19.90 -1.13 0.76
N VAL A 36 -19.95 0.20 0.81
CA VAL A 36 -19.67 0.99 2.02
C VAL A 36 -20.96 1.67 2.46
N ASP A 37 -21.49 1.24 3.59
CA ASP A 37 -22.65 1.81 4.25
C ASP A 37 -22.21 2.60 5.48
N TYR A 38 -22.67 3.84 5.61
CA TYR A 38 -22.42 4.68 6.77
C TYR A 38 -23.73 5.28 7.26
N ARG A 39 -23.77 5.72 8.52
CA ARG A 39 -24.96 6.41 9.04
C ARG A 39 -25.14 7.74 8.29
N PRO A 40 -26.24 7.92 7.53
CA PRO A 40 -26.38 9.04 6.63
C PRO A 40 -26.40 10.36 7.39
N VAL A 41 -25.82 11.38 6.77
CA VAL A 41 -25.95 12.78 7.19
C VAL A 41 -26.96 13.47 6.26
N PRO A 42 -27.54 14.63 6.65
CA PRO A 42 -28.48 15.32 5.79
C PRO A 42 -27.90 15.57 4.38
N GLY A 43 -28.62 15.13 3.36
CA GLY A 43 -28.20 15.27 1.97
C GLY A 43 -27.46 14.07 1.38
N SER A 44 -27.16 13.03 2.17
CA SER A 44 -26.62 11.77 1.66
C SER A 44 -27.54 10.58 1.96
N SER A 45 -27.45 9.54 1.13
CA SER A 45 -28.16 8.28 1.30
C SER A 45 -27.48 7.35 2.30
N GLY A 46 -26.18 7.55 2.56
CA GLY A 46 -25.41 6.73 3.49
C GLY A 46 -24.81 5.49 2.85
N ARG A 47 -24.68 5.46 1.52
CA ARG A 47 -24.10 4.32 0.79
C ARG A 47 -23.35 4.78 -0.45
N PHE A 48 -22.18 4.20 -0.66
CA PHE A 48 -21.46 4.23 -1.93
C PHE A 48 -20.76 2.89 -2.18
N TYR A 49 -20.14 2.77 -3.36
CA TYR A 49 -19.42 1.57 -3.77
C TYR A 49 -17.96 1.89 -4.09
N LEU A 50 -17.10 0.89 -3.99
CA LEU A 50 -15.69 0.91 -4.44
C LEU A 50 -15.53 -0.15 -5.54
N GLY A 51 -14.60 0.06 -6.48
CA GLY A 51 -14.44 -0.81 -7.65
C GLY A 51 -15.59 -0.60 -8.63
N PHE A 52 -16.53 -1.55 -8.69
CA PHE A 52 -17.77 -1.42 -9.48
C PHE A 52 -18.99 -1.02 -8.65
N GLN A 53 -19.96 -0.38 -9.30
CA GLN A 53 -21.33 -0.38 -8.77
C GLN A 53 -22.00 -1.71 -9.13
N PRO A 54 -22.84 -2.32 -8.25
CA PRO A 54 -23.49 -3.60 -8.56
C PRO A 54 -24.30 -3.57 -9.86
N ARG A 55 -24.91 -2.43 -10.18
CA ARG A 55 -25.67 -2.25 -11.43
C ARG A 55 -24.82 -2.34 -12.69
N ASP A 56 -23.56 -1.94 -12.59
CA ASP A 56 -22.62 -1.95 -13.70
C ASP A 56 -21.93 -3.32 -13.76
N TYR A 57 -21.49 -3.86 -12.61
CA TYR A 57 -20.89 -5.21 -12.51
C TYR A 57 -21.80 -6.33 -13.02
N PHE A 58 -23.09 -6.30 -12.67
CA PHE A 58 -24.07 -7.29 -13.13
C PHE A 58 -24.73 -6.93 -14.46
N GLU A 59 -24.38 -5.78 -15.04
CA GLU A 59 -25.06 -5.18 -16.20
C GLU A 59 -26.61 -5.12 -16.02
N ASP A 60 -27.06 -4.97 -14.77
CA ASP A 60 -28.47 -4.95 -14.40
C ASP A 60 -28.79 -3.68 -13.58
N PRO A 61 -29.48 -2.70 -14.17
CA PRO A 61 -29.91 -1.48 -13.46
C PRO A 61 -30.74 -1.74 -12.20
N ALA A 62 -31.36 -2.92 -12.05
CA ALA A 62 -32.12 -3.29 -10.86
C ALA A 62 -31.24 -3.83 -9.71
N ALA A 63 -29.96 -4.16 -9.95
CA ALA A 63 -29.06 -4.70 -8.93
C ALA A 63 -28.71 -3.69 -7.83
N SER A 64 -28.80 -2.39 -8.11
CA SER A 64 -28.68 -1.32 -7.10
C SER A 64 -29.33 -0.03 -7.59
N ALA A 65 -29.74 0.86 -6.66
CA ALA A 65 -30.15 2.22 -7.00
C ALA A 65 -28.93 3.07 -7.42
N PRO A 66 -29.11 4.08 -8.29
CA PRO A 66 -28.03 5.00 -8.63
C PRO A 66 -27.56 5.77 -7.40
N VAL A 67 -26.27 6.00 -7.30
CA VAL A 67 -25.63 6.73 -6.20
C VAL A 67 -25.25 8.12 -6.67
N ASP A 68 -25.66 9.16 -5.93
CA ASP A 68 -25.18 10.53 -6.15
C ASP A 68 -23.78 10.68 -5.52
N LEU A 69 -22.74 10.43 -6.31
CA LEU A 69 -21.35 10.42 -5.84
C LEU A 69 -20.90 11.74 -5.19
N GLN A 70 -21.43 12.87 -5.66
CA GLN A 70 -21.10 14.19 -5.08
C GLN A 70 -21.75 14.37 -3.71
N ALA A 71 -23.02 13.96 -3.59
CA ALA A 71 -23.73 13.97 -2.32
C ALA A 71 -23.09 12.99 -1.31
N GLU A 72 -22.72 11.78 -1.76
CA GLU A 72 -22.10 10.78 -0.90
C GLU A 72 -20.68 11.16 -0.46
N SER A 73 -19.83 11.66 -1.36
CA SER A 73 -18.47 12.09 -0.98
C SER A 73 -18.49 13.25 0.02
N SER A 74 -19.37 14.22 -0.20
CA SER A 74 -19.58 15.34 0.74
C SER A 74 -20.20 14.88 2.06
N GLY A 75 -21.15 13.95 2.01
CA GLY A 75 -21.80 13.39 3.19
C GLY A 75 -20.87 12.52 4.02
N PHE A 76 -20.03 11.71 3.37
CA PHE A 76 -19.06 10.84 4.02
C PHE A 76 -17.91 11.64 4.64
N SER A 77 -17.44 12.71 3.98
CA SER A 77 -16.49 13.67 4.56
C SER A 77 -17.01 14.28 5.86
N GLN A 78 -18.26 14.77 5.85
CA GLN A 78 -18.91 15.30 7.06
C GLN A 78 -19.10 14.24 8.13
N TRP A 79 -19.48 13.02 7.74
CA TRP A 79 -19.59 11.90 8.66
C TRP A 79 -18.24 11.56 9.31
N ALA A 80 -17.15 11.51 8.54
CA ALA A 80 -15.81 11.22 9.04
C ALA A 80 -15.35 12.28 10.04
N SER A 81 -15.55 13.56 9.72
CA SER A 81 -15.25 14.66 10.64
C SER A 81 -16.07 14.60 11.93
N ALA A 82 -17.37 14.31 11.82
CA ALA A 82 -18.27 14.28 12.98
C ALA A 82 -18.14 13.03 13.86
N VAL A 83 -17.85 11.86 13.27
CA VAL A 83 -17.85 10.56 13.97
C VAL A 83 -16.44 10.14 14.36
N LEU A 84 -15.46 10.39 13.51
CA LEU A 84 -14.06 9.99 13.71
C LEU A 84 -13.16 11.15 14.11
N GLY A 85 -13.57 12.40 13.86
CA GLY A 85 -12.72 13.58 14.07
C GLY A 85 -11.68 13.76 12.96
N THR A 86 -11.87 13.10 11.81
CA THR A 86 -10.93 13.12 10.68
C THR A 86 -11.47 14.03 9.58
N ASP A 87 -10.71 15.07 9.22
CA ASP A 87 -11.06 15.98 8.13
C ASP A 87 -10.45 15.49 6.81
N ILE A 88 -11.28 14.95 5.93
CA ILE A 88 -10.89 14.46 4.61
C ILE A 88 -11.62 15.27 3.55
N ALA A 89 -10.93 15.66 2.47
CA ALA A 89 -11.57 16.40 1.39
C ALA A 89 -12.56 15.50 0.62
N ALA A 90 -13.75 16.01 0.33
CA ALA A 90 -14.75 15.27 -0.47
C ALA A 90 -14.20 14.86 -1.84
N THR A 91 -13.29 15.63 -2.43
CA THR A 91 -12.61 15.30 -3.70
C THR A 91 -11.70 14.08 -3.60
N GLU A 92 -11.06 13.86 -2.45
CA GLU A 92 -10.21 12.68 -2.21
C GLU A 92 -11.08 11.43 -2.05
N LEU A 93 -12.19 11.54 -1.32
CA LEU A 93 -13.16 10.45 -1.18
C LEU A 93 -13.82 10.11 -2.51
N LEU A 94 -14.19 11.12 -3.30
CA LEU A 94 -14.79 10.95 -4.62
C LEU A 94 -13.88 10.16 -5.56
N ALA A 95 -12.55 10.37 -5.48
CA ALA A 95 -11.59 9.65 -6.31
C ALA A 95 -11.51 8.14 -6.00
N LEU A 96 -11.98 7.70 -4.83
CA LEU A 96 -12.06 6.29 -4.45
C LEU A 96 -13.40 5.64 -4.81
N MET A 97 -14.46 6.44 -4.99
CA MET A 97 -15.80 5.91 -5.24
C MET A 97 -15.93 5.33 -6.64
N ALA A 98 -16.68 4.23 -6.76
CA ALA A 98 -16.98 3.59 -8.02
C ALA A 98 -17.74 4.57 -8.96
N PRO A 99 -17.16 4.93 -10.12
CA PRO A 99 -17.84 5.77 -11.10
C PRO A 99 -19.07 5.06 -11.69
N GLU A 100 -20.01 5.83 -12.24
CA GLU A 100 -21.20 5.27 -12.91
C GLU A 100 -20.90 4.96 -14.39
N GLY A 101 -21.40 3.81 -14.88
CA GLY A 101 -21.42 3.50 -16.31
C GLY A 101 -20.05 3.19 -16.91
N VAL A 102 -19.13 2.68 -16.10
CA VAL A 102 -17.79 2.28 -16.55
C VAL A 102 -17.82 0.82 -16.99
N GLU A 103 -17.54 0.58 -18.28
CA GLU A 103 -17.42 -0.78 -18.84
C GLU A 103 -16.10 -1.46 -18.45
N ASP A 104 -15.04 -0.71 -18.15
CA ASP A 104 -13.71 -1.23 -17.81
C ASP A 104 -13.00 -0.26 -16.83
N PRO A 105 -13.17 -0.42 -15.50
CA PRO A 105 -12.45 0.38 -14.53
C PRO A 105 -10.97 -0.01 -14.51
N MET A 106 -10.15 0.79 -13.80
CA MET A 106 -8.77 0.38 -13.54
C MET A 106 -8.78 -0.99 -12.83
N ASP A 107 -7.95 -1.93 -13.29
CA ASP A 107 -7.78 -3.29 -12.76
C ASP A 107 -7.14 -3.24 -11.36
N VAL A 108 -7.95 -2.81 -10.38
CA VAL A 108 -7.58 -2.62 -8.98
C VAL A 108 -8.45 -3.53 -8.14
N VAL A 109 -7.81 -4.43 -7.39
CA VAL A 109 -8.47 -5.27 -6.40
C VAL A 109 -9.15 -4.38 -5.35
N VAL A 110 -10.46 -4.56 -5.12
CA VAL A 110 -11.23 -3.59 -4.33
C VAL A 110 -10.77 -3.49 -2.87
N GLU A 111 -10.16 -4.56 -2.35
CA GLU A 111 -9.51 -4.64 -1.05
C GLU A 111 -8.39 -3.59 -0.90
N ASP A 112 -7.61 -3.30 -1.94
CA ASP A 112 -6.58 -2.26 -1.90
C ASP A 112 -7.21 -0.86 -1.80
N THR A 113 -8.29 -0.63 -2.56
CA THR A 113 -9.05 0.62 -2.50
C THR A 113 -9.66 0.80 -1.12
N LEU A 114 -10.10 -0.29 -0.51
CA LEU A 114 -10.64 -0.32 0.84
C LEU A 114 -9.56 -0.04 1.90
N VAL A 115 -8.36 -0.61 1.77
CA VAL A 115 -7.21 -0.31 2.64
C VAL A 115 -6.88 1.19 2.58
N ARG A 116 -6.83 1.79 1.38
CA ARG A 116 -6.60 3.23 1.21
C ARG A 116 -7.67 4.06 1.91
N LEU A 117 -8.94 3.70 1.75
CA LEU A 117 -10.06 4.37 2.43
C LEU A 117 -9.93 4.31 3.96
N LEU A 118 -9.67 3.12 4.51
CA LEU A 118 -9.58 2.94 5.96
C LEU A 118 -8.36 3.65 6.57
N ASN A 119 -7.24 3.67 5.86
CA ASN A 119 -6.05 4.43 6.26
C ASN A 119 -6.33 5.94 6.25
N LEU A 120 -7.00 6.47 5.22
CA LEU A 120 -7.39 7.88 5.17
C LEU A 120 -8.30 8.28 6.34
N LEU A 121 -9.18 7.37 6.77
CA LEU A 121 -10.08 7.57 7.90
C LEU A 121 -9.39 7.42 9.26
N GLY A 122 -8.15 6.91 9.30
CA GLY A 122 -7.45 6.57 10.55
C GLY A 122 -8.13 5.42 11.30
N MET A 123 -8.80 4.52 10.59
CA MET A 123 -9.53 3.39 11.17
C MET A 123 -8.65 2.13 11.21
N PRO A 124 -8.82 1.25 12.21
CA PRO A 124 -8.17 -0.06 12.19
C PRO A 124 -8.62 -0.88 10.98
N MET A 125 -7.87 -1.92 10.59
CA MET A 125 -8.28 -2.85 9.53
C MET A 125 -9.18 -3.97 10.07
N PRO A 126 -10.21 -4.41 9.33
CA PRO A 126 -10.90 -5.66 9.62
C PRO A 126 -9.93 -6.84 9.61
N THR A 127 -10.15 -7.87 10.42
CA THR A 127 -9.20 -9.00 10.54
C THR A 127 -8.99 -9.80 9.25
N TRP A 128 -9.97 -9.82 8.35
CA TRP A 128 -9.86 -10.48 7.03
C TRP A 128 -9.13 -9.62 5.99
N LEU A 129 -8.99 -8.32 6.26
CA LEU A 129 -8.20 -7.37 5.46
C LEU A 129 -6.82 -7.11 6.09
N ALA A 130 -6.69 -7.40 7.38
CA ALA A 130 -5.43 -7.34 8.09
C ALA A 130 -4.52 -8.48 7.59
N PRO A 131 -3.25 -8.20 7.30
CA PRO A 131 -2.30 -9.27 6.97
C PRO A 131 -2.24 -10.29 8.12
N GLU A 132 -2.23 -11.59 7.81
CA GLU A 132 -2.10 -12.66 8.80
C GLU A 132 -0.85 -12.40 9.69
N GLY A 133 -1.09 -12.24 10.99
CA GLY A 133 -0.31 -11.34 11.87
C GLY A 133 1.06 -11.80 12.42
N PRO A 134 1.59 -11.14 13.48
CA PRO A 134 0.90 -10.27 14.42
C PRO A 134 1.35 -8.79 14.39
N PHE A 135 0.37 -7.88 14.39
CA PHE A 135 0.47 -6.62 15.14
C PHE A 135 -0.45 -6.71 16.35
N VAL A 136 0.14 -6.76 17.54
CA VAL A 136 -0.56 -6.56 18.81
C VAL A 136 -0.36 -5.09 19.17
N GLU A 137 -1.43 -4.29 19.04
CA GLU A 137 -1.48 -2.97 19.63
C GLU A 137 -1.60 -3.13 21.16
N THR A 138 -0.47 -3.03 21.86
CA THR A 138 -0.47 -2.81 23.31
C THR A 138 -0.36 -1.32 23.55
N ALA A 139 -1.40 -0.79 24.21
CA ALA A 139 -1.52 0.54 24.81
C ALA A 139 -0.19 1.30 25.05
N LEU A 140 -0.19 2.60 24.70
CA LEU A 140 0.63 3.68 25.27
C LEU A 140 1.62 3.22 26.37
N ALA A 141 2.75 2.65 25.95
CA ALA A 141 3.81 2.24 26.86
C ALA A 141 5.16 2.29 26.12
N GLY A 142 5.81 3.46 26.17
CA GLY A 142 7.22 3.64 25.83
C GLY A 142 7.54 3.56 24.34
N GLN A 143 8.13 4.62 23.77
CA GLN A 143 8.87 4.50 22.53
C GLN A 143 10.02 3.50 22.76
N GLU A 144 9.84 2.25 22.32
CA GLU A 144 10.97 1.42 21.89
C GLU A 144 11.71 2.20 20.78
N PRO A 145 13.04 2.27 20.78
CA PRO A 145 13.76 2.99 19.74
C PRO A 145 13.48 2.29 18.40
N GLY A 146 12.79 2.97 17.48
CA GLY A 146 12.56 2.44 16.14
C GLY A 146 13.89 2.12 15.45
N ARG A 147 13.91 1.05 14.62
CA ARG A 147 15.06 0.65 13.80
C ARG A 147 15.69 1.84 13.07
N ASP A 148 16.98 2.08 13.28
CA ASP A 148 17.71 3.07 12.51
C ASP A 148 18.38 2.45 11.27
N TRP A 149 18.89 3.31 10.38
CA TRP A 149 19.57 2.88 9.16
C TRP A 149 20.78 1.97 9.43
N ALA A 150 21.47 2.14 10.57
CA ALA A 150 22.63 1.32 10.91
C ALA A 150 22.23 -0.08 11.38
N GLU A 151 21.08 -0.21 12.04
CA GLU A 151 20.48 -1.50 12.37
C GLU A 151 20.04 -2.27 11.13
N ILE A 152 19.34 -1.59 10.20
CA ILE A 152 18.91 -2.21 8.93
C ILE A 152 20.12 -2.65 8.10
N ALA A 153 21.17 -1.83 8.03
CA ALA A 153 22.39 -2.19 7.31
C ALA A 153 23.07 -3.44 7.88
N ARG A 154 23.10 -3.60 9.21
CA ARG A 154 23.66 -4.79 9.86
C ARG A 154 22.83 -6.04 9.59
N GLU A 155 21.51 -5.94 9.66
CA GLU A 155 20.61 -7.06 9.38
C GLU A 155 20.74 -7.51 7.93
N LEU A 156 20.70 -6.55 7.00
CA LEU A 156 20.84 -6.79 5.58
C LEU A 156 22.19 -7.43 5.25
N ALA A 157 23.29 -6.92 5.81
CA ALA A 157 24.61 -7.52 5.64
C ALA A 157 24.66 -8.97 6.16
N GLY A 158 24.05 -9.24 7.31
CA GLY A 158 23.94 -10.60 7.87
C GLY A 158 23.15 -11.54 6.95
N SER A 159 22.04 -11.09 6.38
CA SER A 159 21.28 -11.90 5.41
C SER A 159 22.08 -12.17 4.13
N LEU A 160 22.85 -11.18 3.65
CA LEU A 160 23.71 -11.33 2.47
C LEU A 160 24.89 -12.29 2.70
N GLU A 161 25.39 -12.41 3.94
CA GLU A 161 26.43 -13.40 4.30
C GLU A 161 25.95 -14.84 4.16
N GLU A 162 24.68 -15.10 4.47
CA GLU A 162 24.08 -16.44 4.43
C GLU A 162 23.45 -16.79 3.07
N MET A 163 23.31 -15.81 2.20
CA MET A 163 22.62 -15.92 0.91
C MET A 163 23.35 -16.83 -0.08
N THR A 164 22.58 -17.58 -0.87
CA THR A 164 23.11 -18.43 -1.94
C THR A 164 22.80 -17.90 -3.34
N SER A 165 23.45 -18.44 -4.38
CA SER A 165 23.19 -18.05 -5.79
C SER A 165 21.83 -18.49 -6.34
N LEU A 166 21.04 -19.24 -5.55
CA LEU A 166 19.66 -19.62 -5.89
C LEU A 166 18.62 -18.66 -5.30
N GLU A 167 19.08 -17.69 -4.51
CA GLU A 167 18.25 -16.76 -3.78
C GLU A 167 18.43 -15.35 -4.32
N TYR A 168 17.41 -14.53 -4.12
CA TYR A 168 17.49 -13.08 -4.22
C TYR A 168 17.00 -12.47 -2.90
N LEU A 169 17.52 -11.29 -2.58
CA LEU A 169 17.05 -10.52 -1.42
C LEU A 169 16.49 -9.20 -1.93
N LEU A 170 15.27 -8.87 -1.51
CA LEU A 170 14.56 -7.65 -1.83
C LEU A 170 14.47 -6.75 -0.59
N VAL A 171 14.83 -5.48 -0.76
CA VAL A 171 14.63 -4.39 0.20
C VAL A 171 13.51 -3.54 -0.36
N ILE A 172 12.35 -3.55 0.29
CA ILE A 172 11.20 -2.76 -0.13
C ILE A 172 11.05 -1.58 0.81
N TYR A 173 10.87 -0.40 0.24
CA TYR A 173 10.45 0.79 0.97
C TYR A 173 8.99 1.09 0.65
N ASP A 174 8.15 1.03 1.66
CA ASP A 174 6.72 1.27 1.52
C ASP A 174 6.46 2.76 1.25
N ILE A 175 5.86 3.04 0.08
CA ILE A 175 5.42 4.39 -0.32
C ILE A 175 3.90 4.55 -0.26
N GLY A 176 3.18 3.55 0.26
CA GLY A 176 1.72 3.55 0.37
C GLY A 176 0.98 3.32 -0.96
N LEU A 177 1.67 2.85 -2.00
CA LEU A 177 1.10 2.57 -3.32
C LEU A 177 1.22 1.06 -3.63
N SER A 178 0.14 0.46 -4.12
CA SER A 178 0.13 -0.98 -4.43
C SER A 178 0.69 -1.32 -5.82
N GLU A 179 0.62 -0.39 -6.77
CA GLU A 179 1.15 -0.56 -8.13
C GLU A 179 2.65 -0.27 -8.23
N TYR A 180 3.22 0.39 -7.23
CA TYR A 180 4.59 0.90 -7.26
C TYR A 180 5.29 0.63 -5.94
N SER A 181 6.49 0.05 -6.04
CA SER A 181 7.36 -0.14 -4.89
C SER A 181 8.69 0.53 -5.15
N VAL A 182 9.19 1.28 -4.16
CA VAL A 182 10.60 1.66 -4.14
C VAL A 182 11.37 0.45 -3.64
N TYR A 183 12.28 -0.09 -4.44
CA TYR A 183 13.02 -1.28 -4.04
C TYR A 183 14.51 -1.21 -4.37
N GLY A 184 15.27 -1.93 -3.56
CA GLY A 184 16.60 -2.42 -3.89
C GLY A 184 16.59 -3.95 -3.91
N GLN A 185 17.41 -4.56 -4.75
CA GLN A 185 17.53 -6.01 -4.79
C GLN A 185 18.98 -6.46 -4.87
N PHE A 186 19.18 -7.71 -4.45
CA PHE A 186 20.46 -8.40 -4.47
C PHE A 186 20.31 -9.77 -5.11
N ALA A 187 21.32 -10.14 -5.88
CA ALA A 187 21.54 -11.50 -6.35
C ALA A 187 23.04 -11.82 -6.27
N ILE A 188 23.40 -13.08 -6.10
CA ILE A 188 24.80 -13.51 -6.21
C ILE A 188 25.08 -13.96 -7.63
N ASN A 189 26.03 -13.29 -8.29
CA ASN A 189 26.49 -13.64 -9.62
C ASN A 189 28.03 -13.68 -9.66
N GLU A 190 28.60 -14.78 -10.13
CA GLU A 190 30.07 -15.00 -10.20
C GLU A 190 30.81 -14.70 -8.87
N GLY A 191 30.17 -15.01 -7.74
CA GLY A 191 30.74 -14.78 -6.40
C GLY A 191 30.74 -13.31 -5.94
N ASN A 192 30.09 -12.40 -6.68
CA ASN A 192 29.87 -11.01 -6.30
C ASN A 192 28.37 -10.74 -6.08
N PHE A 193 28.06 -9.71 -5.29
CA PHE A 193 26.71 -9.20 -5.14
C PHE A 193 26.38 -8.29 -6.32
N GLN A 194 25.44 -8.73 -7.15
CA GLN A 194 24.75 -7.88 -8.10
C GLN A 194 23.68 -7.11 -7.33
N CYS A 195 23.89 -5.81 -7.17
CA CYS A 195 23.00 -4.90 -6.46
C CYS A 195 22.22 -4.08 -7.48
N GLU A 196 20.92 -3.93 -7.27
CA GLU A 196 20.07 -3.11 -8.12
C GLU A 196 19.15 -2.22 -7.30
N VAL A 197 18.77 -1.06 -7.84
CA VAL A 197 17.68 -0.24 -7.33
C VAL A 197 16.73 0.14 -8.46
N VAL A 198 15.46 0.30 -8.12
CA VAL A 198 14.38 0.58 -9.06
C VAL A 198 14.70 1.76 -9.98
N SER A 199 14.29 1.66 -11.25
CA SER A 199 14.42 2.73 -12.24
C SER A 199 13.09 3.35 -12.63
N GLU A 200 13.14 4.43 -13.41
CA GLU A 200 11.95 5.07 -13.98
C GLU A 200 11.10 4.13 -14.85
N GLN A 201 11.67 3.01 -15.34
CA GLN A 201 10.92 2.02 -16.09
C GLN A 201 9.84 1.33 -15.23
N PHE A 202 10.09 1.16 -13.93
CA PHE A 202 9.17 0.50 -13.00
C PHE A 202 8.59 1.45 -11.96
N LEU A 203 9.18 2.64 -11.80
CA LEU A 203 8.73 3.67 -10.86
C LEU A 203 8.82 5.04 -11.53
N PRO A 204 7.74 5.49 -12.20
CA PRO A 204 7.72 6.76 -12.90
C PRO A 204 8.13 7.94 -12.00
N ALA A 205 8.93 8.87 -12.53
CA ALA A 205 9.49 9.97 -11.74
C ALA A 205 8.44 10.98 -11.22
N ASP A 206 7.25 11.01 -11.82
CA ASP A 206 6.10 11.77 -11.35
C ASP A 206 5.37 11.10 -10.17
N VAL A 207 5.52 9.79 -9.99
CA VAL A 207 5.07 9.04 -8.82
C VAL A 207 6.07 9.18 -7.67
N TRP A 208 7.35 8.97 -7.96
CA TRP A 208 8.40 9.02 -6.96
C TRP A 208 9.74 9.46 -7.58
N PRO A 209 10.23 10.67 -7.26
CA PRO A 209 11.40 11.22 -7.93
C PRO A 209 12.68 10.39 -7.72
N ILE A 210 13.43 10.17 -8.80
CA ILE A 210 14.74 9.51 -8.79
C ILE A 210 15.83 10.55 -9.07
N ASN A 211 16.87 10.59 -8.24
CA ASN A 211 18.03 11.45 -8.42
C ASN A 211 19.14 10.73 -9.22
N ASP A 212 18.94 10.65 -10.52
CA ASP A 212 19.89 10.07 -11.48
C ASP A 212 21.31 10.65 -11.36
N GLY A 213 21.41 11.95 -11.11
CA GLY A 213 22.69 12.65 -10.95
C GLY A 213 23.48 12.10 -9.77
N TYR A 214 22.82 11.87 -8.64
CA TYR A 214 23.41 11.24 -7.47
C TYR A 214 23.82 9.80 -7.74
N LEU A 215 22.95 9.00 -8.35
CA LEU A 215 23.22 7.58 -8.62
C LEU A 215 24.45 7.42 -9.53
N ARG A 216 24.52 8.18 -10.63
CA ARG A 216 25.70 8.19 -11.52
C ARG A 216 26.97 8.65 -10.81
N HIS A 217 26.90 9.73 -10.02
CA HIS A 217 28.08 10.23 -9.28
C HIS A 217 28.56 9.24 -8.22
N SER A 218 27.66 8.42 -7.68
CA SER A 218 27.94 7.40 -6.68
C SER A 218 28.37 6.05 -7.29
N GLY A 219 28.55 5.99 -8.61
CA GLY A 219 29.07 4.81 -9.30
C GLY A 219 28.03 3.79 -9.75
N TRP A 220 26.73 4.11 -9.67
CA TRP A 220 25.68 3.27 -10.23
C TRP A 220 25.65 3.36 -11.75
N SER A 221 25.47 2.21 -12.39
CA SER A 221 25.25 2.11 -13.83
C SER A 221 23.77 2.32 -14.12
N ALA A 222 23.47 3.11 -15.15
CA ALA A 222 22.10 3.38 -15.56
C ALA A 222 21.42 2.13 -16.17
N PRO A 223 20.08 2.10 -16.21
CA PRO A 223 19.30 1.05 -16.86
C PRO A 223 19.59 0.97 -18.37
N GLU A 224 20.57 0.16 -18.75
CA GLU A 224 21.04 -0.01 -20.13
C GLU A 224 21.49 -1.46 -20.35
N ASN A 225 21.69 -1.86 -21.61
CA ASN A 225 22.28 -3.15 -21.99
C ASN A 225 21.52 -4.39 -21.45
N GLY A 226 20.19 -4.29 -21.35
CA GLY A 226 19.34 -5.39 -20.89
C GLY A 226 19.16 -5.48 -19.38
N ASN A 227 19.76 -4.57 -18.59
CA ASN A 227 19.40 -4.38 -17.19
C ASN A 227 18.35 -3.26 -17.09
N PRO A 228 17.11 -3.54 -16.65
CA PRO A 228 16.07 -2.53 -16.56
C PRO A 228 16.17 -1.68 -15.28
N ASN A 229 17.10 -1.97 -14.37
CA ASN A 229 17.32 -1.26 -13.12
C ASN A 229 18.68 -0.55 -13.08
N TRP A 230 18.81 0.40 -12.15
CA TRP A 230 20.12 0.91 -11.77
C TRP A 230 20.91 -0.20 -11.13
N SER A 231 22.18 -0.37 -11.51
CA SER A 231 22.96 -1.51 -11.04
C SER A 231 24.38 -1.17 -10.59
N MET A 232 24.88 -1.97 -9.65
CA MET A 232 26.23 -1.91 -9.12
C MET A 232 26.69 -3.31 -8.70
N ARG A 233 28.00 -3.58 -8.75
CA ARG A 233 28.58 -4.81 -8.21
C ARG A 233 29.36 -4.53 -6.95
N GLN A 234 29.23 -5.41 -5.96
CA GLN A 234 29.96 -5.34 -4.70
C GLN A 234 30.57 -6.68 -4.31
N ASP A 235 31.73 -6.62 -3.66
CA ASP A 235 32.55 -7.77 -3.28
C ASP A 235 32.33 -8.23 -1.83
N LYS A 236 31.60 -7.43 -1.04
CA LYS A 236 31.36 -7.69 0.38
C LYS A 236 29.91 -7.41 0.78
N PRO A 237 29.33 -8.21 1.70
CA PRO A 237 27.97 -8.02 2.20
C PRO A 237 27.72 -6.61 2.76
N GLU A 238 28.64 -6.08 3.56
CA GLU A 238 28.46 -4.77 4.20
C GLU A 238 28.50 -3.63 3.18
N ARG A 239 29.36 -3.75 2.16
CA ARG A 239 29.41 -2.78 1.06
C ARG A 239 28.18 -2.85 0.17
N ALA A 240 27.67 -4.06 -0.09
CA ALA A 240 26.45 -4.27 -0.83
C ALA A 240 25.25 -3.62 -0.10
N ALA A 241 25.09 -3.93 1.18
CA ALA A 241 24.05 -3.36 2.03
C ALA A 241 24.13 -1.82 2.08
N ASP A 242 25.31 -1.27 2.37
CA ASP A 242 25.53 0.18 2.45
C ASP A 242 25.25 0.89 1.11
N SER A 243 25.67 0.28 -0.01
CA SER A 243 25.46 0.85 -1.34
C SER A 243 23.98 0.96 -1.68
N VAL A 244 23.20 -0.10 -1.47
CA VAL A 244 21.75 -0.10 -1.74
C VAL A 244 21.03 0.84 -0.79
N LEU A 245 21.28 0.79 0.52
CA LEU A 245 20.59 1.66 1.48
C LEU A 245 20.93 3.14 1.27
N THR A 246 22.17 3.45 0.91
CA THR A 246 22.59 4.82 0.57
C THR A 246 21.94 5.29 -0.73
N ALA A 247 21.81 4.42 -1.73
CA ALA A 247 21.10 4.71 -2.97
C ALA A 247 19.61 4.92 -2.72
N MET A 248 18.96 4.08 -1.92
CA MET A 248 17.57 4.26 -1.52
C MET A 248 17.38 5.60 -0.78
N ARG A 249 18.24 5.91 0.18
CA ARG A 249 18.13 7.14 0.97
C ARG A 249 18.38 8.42 0.18
N SER A 250 19.48 8.46 -0.57
CA SER A 250 19.97 9.71 -1.19
C SER A 250 19.69 9.81 -2.69
N GLY A 251 19.54 8.66 -3.35
CA GLY A 251 19.17 8.55 -4.76
C GLY A 251 17.66 8.43 -4.97
N LEU A 252 16.97 7.69 -4.09
CA LEU A 252 15.53 7.45 -4.16
C LEU A 252 14.77 8.17 -3.04
N GLY A 253 15.37 9.05 -2.26
CA GLY A 253 14.63 9.88 -1.28
C GLY A 253 13.95 9.12 -0.13
N CYS A 254 14.31 7.86 0.14
CA CYS A 254 13.81 7.12 1.30
C CYS A 254 14.32 7.74 2.60
N THR A 255 13.43 8.34 3.41
CA THR A 255 13.86 9.11 4.60
C THR A 255 13.53 8.41 5.91
N ASP A 256 12.49 7.58 5.94
CA ASP A 256 12.04 6.88 7.14
C ASP A 256 12.48 5.40 7.12
N PRO A 257 13.49 5.01 7.93
CA PRO A 257 13.95 3.62 7.99
C PRO A 257 12.87 2.64 8.47
N GLN A 258 11.80 3.10 9.15
CA GLN A 258 10.71 2.23 9.59
C GLN A 258 9.92 1.62 8.42
N LEU A 259 9.95 2.25 7.25
CA LEU A 259 9.21 1.80 6.07
C LEU A 259 9.96 0.72 5.27
N ILE A 260 11.14 0.30 5.74
CA ILE A 260 11.92 -0.75 5.09
C ILE A 260 11.50 -2.13 5.58
N SER A 261 11.19 -3.00 4.63
CA SER A 261 11.05 -4.44 4.83
C SER A 261 12.07 -5.21 3.99
N LEU A 262 12.50 -6.35 4.54
CA LEU A 262 13.44 -7.26 3.87
C LEU A 262 12.73 -8.56 3.54
N THR A 263 12.87 -9.05 2.32
CA THR A 263 12.29 -10.33 1.88
C THR A 263 13.32 -11.14 1.13
N VAL A 264 13.45 -12.43 1.46
CA VAL A 264 14.28 -13.38 0.71
C VAL A 264 13.38 -14.22 -0.18
N GLY A 265 13.73 -14.30 -1.46
CA GLY A 265 13.06 -15.16 -2.44
C GLY A 265 14.03 -16.12 -3.10
N ARG A 266 13.49 -17.01 -3.94
CA ARG A 266 14.25 -17.98 -4.74
C ARG A 266 13.91 -17.82 -6.21
N PHE A 267 14.90 -18.02 -7.07
CA PHE A 267 14.75 -18.03 -8.53
C PHE A 267 14.03 -19.30 -9.02
#